data_AF-A0A086AA14-F1
#
_entry.id   AF-A0A086AA14-F1
#
_cell.length_a   1.000
_cell.length_b   1.000
_cell.length_c   1.000
_cell.angle_alpha   90.00
_cell.angle_beta   90.00
_cell.angle_gamma   90.00
#
_symmetry.space_group_name_H-M   'P 1'
#
loop_
_entity.id
_entity.type
_entity.pdbx_description
1 polymer ?
#
loop_
_entity_poly.entity_id
_entity_poly.type
_entity_poly.pdbx_seq_one_letter_code
_entity_poly.pdbx_strand_id
1 'polypeptide(L)'
;MKKIINNNYVVFLNILIIVYSLYICLSVFKEKAVLTDDLAGFYVLPSVSGSYFSFIYSFLDSQIMAARPVSGVVTGTLAFLSKNNESVYFMGLLFFPLSLMVLYWVAKKMVSKELAGLFTLLYLCSSIGTSIQFSTIMLNSNLATIFFALSIYYAYVRKNTFISSLFFIASVFSYEIFLPLILLNLFLIKENKKRIVFVVLTVGIIVIFRKVIQPNVFANSYQRDEIGKVFELKRMVFVAMCTAKLFFRDFFEGIYKAFLNLRKMNVFEIILSLLITSAVYKIFCNYDFTSKMKDYKKLAIISFISILAGLSIYLFSSYIPTLFGFENRNLGAIRLFYTLFIISGVIYLSVKLKLHSRMISALLAGIAFFFIITNISVKNSWMYASKFNNELFGKLNTALKEHHIETGEICVDYDVFNEIKNNPNLTFREPLFYKDWESPMLCKINGIDPLKIHVHNVETKEGCTVIFQYKNGKMTRTK
;
A
#
# COMPACT_ATOMS: atom_id res chain seq x y z
N MET A 1 -8.73 -19.54 -35.74
CA MET A 1 -7.68 -18.49 -35.69
C MET A 1 -7.90 -17.40 -34.63
N LYS A 2 -9.03 -16.66 -34.59
CA LYS A 2 -9.25 -15.54 -33.62
C LYS A 2 -9.00 -15.89 -32.14
N LYS A 3 -9.43 -17.07 -31.69
CA LYS A 3 -9.27 -17.53 -30.29
C LYS A 3 -7.81 -17.82 -29.90
N ILE A 4 -6.99 -18.24 -30.85
CA ILE A 4 -5.55 -18.53 -30.66
C ILE A 4 -4.77 -17.21 -30.54
N ILE A 5 -5.06 -16.25 -31.41
CA ILE A 5 -4.44 -14.92 -31.40
C ILE A 5 -4.75 -14.17 -30.09
N ASN A 6 -5.99 -14.23 -29.61
CA ASN A 6 -6.37 -13.60 -28.33
C ASN A 6 -5.61 -14.21 -27.14
N ASN A 7 -5.40 -15.53 -27.16
CA ASN A 7 -4.65 -16.23 -26.11
C ASN A 7 -3.17 -15.80 -26.06
N ASN A 8 -2.55 -15.52 -27.22
CA ASN A 8 -1.17 -15.03 -27.28
C ASN A 8 -1.02 -13.64 -26.64
N TYR A 9 -1.95 -12.71 -26.91
CA TYR A 9 -1.91 -11.38 -26.28
C TYR A 9 -2.13 -11.44 -24.77
N VAL A 10 -2.99 -12.34 -24.29
CA VAL A 10 -3.19 -12.55 -22.83
C VAL A 10 -1.91 -13.09 -22.18
N VAL A 11 -1.23 -14.04 -22.81
CA VAL A 11 0.08 -14.53 -22.32
C VAL A 11 1.10 -13.40 -22.33
N PHE A 12 1.18 -12.63 -23.41
CA PHE A 12 2.08 -11.49 -23.52
C PHE A 12 1.82 -10.44 -22.44
N LEU A 13 0.55 -10.07 -22.19
CA LEU A 13 0.21 -9.14 -21.11
C LEU A 13 0.66 -9.67 -19.73
N ASN A 14 0.46 -10.96 -19.44
CA ASN A 14 0.90 -11.52 -18.17
C ASN A 14 2.43 -11.50 -18.01
N ILE A 15 3.18 -11.74 -19.09
CA ILE A 15 4.65 -11.58 -19.10
C ILE A 15 5.01 -10.12 -18.80
N LEU A 16 4.36 -9.16 -19.47
CA LEU A 16 4.61 -7.74 -19.21
C LEU A 16 4.27 -7.32 -17.77
N ILE A 17 3.19 -7.85 -17.18
CA ILE A 17 2.83 -7.62 -15.77
C ILE A 17 3.95 -8.11 -14.84
N ILE A 18 4.51 -9.30 -15.10
CA ILE A 18 5.62 -9.85 -14.31
C ILE A 18 6.86 -8.97 -14.46
N VAL A 19 7.26 -8.66 -15.70
CA VAL A 19 8.42 -7.81 -16.00
C VAL A 19 8.28 -6.44 -15.34
N TYR A 20 7.10 -5.82 -15.46
CA TYR A 20 6.80 -4.52 -14.83
C TYR A 20 6.85 -4.60 -13.31
N SER A 21 6.20 -5.60 -12.70
CA SER A 21 6.21 -5.77 -11.25
C SER A 21 7.63 -5.97 -10.70
N LEU A 22 8.44 -6.78 -11.38
CA LEU A 22 9.84 -7.02 -11.00
C LEU A 22 10.68 -5.76 -11.20
N TYR A 23 10.50 -5.05 -12.31
CA TYR A 23 11.19 -3.78 -12.57
C TYR A 23 10.95 -2.75 -11.45
N ILE A 24 9.69 -2.60 -11.02
CA ILE A 24 9.34 -1.70 -9.92
C ILE A 24 10.03 -2.16 -8.61
N CYS A 25 9.92 -3.44 -8.25
CA CYS A 25 10.52 -3.97 -7.03
C CYS A 25 12.05 -3.80 -7.02
N LEU A 26 12.70 -4.11 -8.15
CA LEU A 26 14.16 -3.97 -8.32
C LEU A 26 14.61 -2.52 -8.23
N SER A 27 13.82 -1.58 -8.76
CA SER A 27 14.15 -0.15 -8.68
C SER A 27 14.17 0.35 -7.23
N VAL A 28 13.18 -0.05 -6.43
CA VAL A 28 13.11 0.28 -4.99
C VAL A 28 14.25 -0.38 -4.22
N PHE A 29 14.49 -1.67 -4.50
CA PHE A 29 15.54 -2.45 -3.87
C PHE A 29 16.93 -1.86 -4.13
N LYS A 30 17.26 -1.54 -5.39
CA LYS A 30 18.57 -1.04 -5.80
C LYS A 30 18.91 0.30 -5.14
N GLU A 31 17.92 1.18 -5.04
CA GLU A 31 18.09 2.50 -4.43
C GLU A 31 17.99 2.46 -2.90
N LYS A 32 17.75 1.28 -2.32
CA LYS A 32 17.47 1.09 -0.89
C LYS A 32 16.50 2.17 -0.39
N ALA A 33 15.42 2.40 -1.12
CA ALA A 33 14.45 3.43 -0.77
C ALA A 33 13.69 3.00 0.49
N VAL A 34 14.29 3.25 1.65
CA VAL A 34 13.71 3.01 2.99
C VAL A 34 13.08 4.32 3.42
N LEU A 35 11.80 4.28 3.71
CA LEU A 35 11.08 5.47 4.14
C LEU A 35 10.28 5.18 5.40
N THR A 36 10.31 6.16 6.30
CA THR A 36 9.44 6.31 7.47
C THR A 36 9.18 4.98 8.20
N ASP A 37 8.06 4.28 7.97
CA ASP A 37 7.67 3.05 8.70
C ASP A 37 8.77 1.96 8.69
N ASP A 38 9.45 1.82 7.55
CA ASP A 38 10.54 0.84 7.41
C ASP A 38 11.74 1.27 8.28
N LEU A 39 11.99 2.58 8.50
CA LEU A 39 13.06 3.12 9.35
C LEU A 39 12.85 2.80 10.84
N ALA A 40 11.60 2.83 11.34
CA ALA A 40 11.28 2.44 12.71
C ALA A 40 11.53 0.95 12.97
N GLY A 41 11.18 0.09 12.00
CA GLY A 41 11.49 -1.34 12.06
C GLY A 41 12.99 -1.63 11.92
N PHE A 42 13.68 -0.86 11.07
CA PHE A 42 15.12 -0.97 10.84
C PHE A 42 15.96 -0.57 12.04
N TYR A 43 15.54 0.46 12.76
CA TYR A 43 16.24 0.97 13.93
C TYR A 43 16.37 -0.06 15.06
N VAL A 44 15.38 -0.96 15.20
CA VAL A 44 15.38 -2.00 16.23
C VAL A 44 16.31 -3.17 15.86
N LEU A 45 16.62 -3.38 14.58
CA LEU A 45 17.41 -4.52 14.08
C LEU A 45 18.77 -4.73 14.78
N PRO A 46 19.58 -3.69 15.04
CA PRO A 46 20.86 -3.84 15.72
C PRO A 46 20.71 -4.11 17.23
N SER A 47 19.58 -3.72 17.82
CA SER A 47 19.28 -3.90 19.25
C SER A 47 18.65 -5.26 19.57
N VAL A 48 18.37 -6.10 18.56
CA VAL A 48 17.75 -7.41 18.78
C VAL A 48 18.76 -8.39 19.39
N SER A 49 18.84 -8.41 20.71
CA SER A 49 19.48 -9.48 21.49
C SER A 49 18.48 -10.59 21.84
N GLY A 50 18.98 -11.79 22.16
CA GLY A 50 18.15 -12.91 22.61
C GLY A 50 17.72 -13.91 21.52
N SER A 51 16.95 -14.93 21.96
CA SER A 51 16.50 -16.04 21.12
C SER A 51 15.38 -15.62 20.17
N TYR A 52 15.21 -16.35 19.07
CA TYR A 52 14.16 -16.09 18.07
C TYR A 52 12.76 -15.94 18.71
N PHE A 53 12.36 -16.87 19.56
CA PHE A 53 11.04 -16.85 20.18
C PHE A 53 10.84 -15.66 21.13
N SER A 54 11.88 -15.29 21.90
CA SER A 54 11.81 -14.12 22.78
C SER A 54 11.63 -12.82 21.98
N PHE A 55 12.33 -12.70 20.85
CA PHE A 55 12.18 -11.54 19.97
C PHE A 55 10.79 -11.49 19.33
N ILE A 56 10.29 -12.60 18.78
CA ILE A 56 8.96 -12.63 18.15
C ILE A 56 7.88 -12.26 19.16
N TYR A 57 7.96 -12.76 20.39
CA TYR A 57 7.03 -12.38 21.45
C TYR A 57 7.07 -10.87 21.73
N SER A 58 8.27 -10.30 21.94
CA SER A 58 8.43 -8.86 22.16
C SER A 58 7.97 -8.02 20.97
N PHE A 59 8.22 -8.48 19.74
CA PHE A 59 7.78 -7.81 18.52
C PHE A 59 6.25 -7.79 18.39
N LEU A 60 5.61 -8.92 18.71
CA LEU A 60 4.16 -9.04 18.76
C LEU A 60 3.56 -8.23 19.91
N ASP A 61 4.23 -8.13 21.06
CA ASP A 61 3.88 -7.26 22.18
C ASP A 61 4.25 -5.79 21.93
N SER A 62 4.03 -5.32 20.70
CA SER A 62 4.14 -3.90 20.36
C SER A 62 2.75 -3.31 20.12
N GLN A 63 2.64 -1.99 20.30
CA GLN A 63 1.40 -1.24 20.05
C GLN A 63 0.85 -1.41 18.62
N ILE A 64 1.69 -1.86 17.68
CA ILE A 64 1.33 -2.00 16.26
C ILE A 64 1.04 -3.45 15.88
N MET A 65 1.84 -4.41 16.35
CA MET A 65 1.79 -5.80 15.85
C MET A 65 0.96 -6.74 16.72
N ALA A 66 0.59 -6.37 17.94
CA ALA A 66 -0.30 -7.18 18.80
C ALA A 66 -1.65 -7.44 18.13
N ALA A 67 -2.07 -6.49 17.30
CA ALA A 67 -3.28 -6.55 16.49
C ALA A 67 -3.18 -7.47 15.26
N ARG A 68 -1.98 -7.88 14.87
CA ARG A 68 -1.66 -8.51 13.59
C ARG A 68 -0.75 -9.73 13.79
N PRO A 69 -1.16 -10.74 14.56
CA PRO A 69 -0.27 -11.81 14.97
C PRO A 69 0.28 -12.63 13.79
N VAL A 70 -0.52 -12.83 12.73
CA VAL A 70 -0.10 -13.68 11.61
C VAL A 70 1.02 -13.01 10.81
N SER A 71 0.80 -11.77 10.39
CA SER A 71 1.82 -11.05 9.64
C SER A 71 2.93 -10.48 10.53
N GLY A 72 2.64 -10.26 11.81
CA GLY A 72 3.62 -9.88 12.82
C GLY A 72 4.68 -10.97 13.02
N VAL A 73 4.30 -12.25 13.00
CA VAL A 73 5.27 -13.36 12.99
C VAL A 73 6.14 -13.28 11.74
N VAL A 74 5.56 -13.16 10.54
CA VAL A 74 6.33 -13.12 9.28
C VAL A 74 7.26 -11.90 9.19
N THR A 75 6.74 -10.72 9.55
CA THR A 75 7.52 -9.47 9.58
C THR A 75 8.63 -9.55 10.63
N GLY A 76 8.31 -10.08 11.81
CA GLY A 76 9.28 -10.32 12.88
C GLY A 76 10.36 -11.31 12.46
N THR A 77 10.01 -12.39 11.75
CA THR A 77 11.01 -13.33 11.23
C THR A 77 11.96 -12.64 10.25
N LEU A 78 11.43 -11.85 9.31
CA LEU A 78 12.26 -11.08 8.38
C LEU A 78 13.16 -10.07 9.10
N ALA A 79 12.62 -9.36 10.08
CA ALA A 79 13.40 -8.44 10.92
C ALA A 79 14.52 -9.19 11.67
N PHE A 80 14.21 -10.31 12.33
CA PHE A 80 15.19 -11.11 13.05
C PHE A 80 16.30 -11.66 12.13
N LEU A 81 15.98 -12.08 10.92
CA LEU A 81 16.96 -12.55 9.95
C LEU A 81 17.81 -11.41 9.36
N SER A 82 17.26 -10.20 9.32
CA SER A 82 17.95 -9.03 8.76
C SER A 82 19.02 -8.40 9.67
N LYS A 83 19.14 -8.84 10.93
CA LYS A 83 20.17 -8.34 11.89
C LYS A 83 21.58 -8.27 11.28
N ASN A 84 21.92 -9.27 10.47
CA ASN A 84 23.26 -9.41 9.87
C ASN A 84 23.33 -8.87 8.44
N ASN A 85 22.19 -8.64 7.79
CA ASN A 85 22.14 -8.16 6.42
C ASN A 85 20.83 -7.42 6.14
N GLU A 86 20.95 -6.11 6.03
CA GLU A 86 19.89 -5.17 5.68
C GLU A 86 19.11 -5.56 4.42
N SER A 87 19.78 -6.19 3.46
CA SER A 87 19.17 -6.62 2.19
C SER A 87 18.08 -7.68 2.39
N VAL A 88 18.15 -8.46 3.48
CA VAL A 88 17.15 -9.48 3.83
C VAL A 88 15.81 -8.82 4.18
N TYR A 89 15.84 -7.62 4.77
CA TYR A 89 14.62 -6.88 5.08
C TYR A 89 13.79 -6.64 3.82
N PHE A 90 14.44 -6.15 2.76
CA PHE A 90 13.76 -5.87 1.48
C PHE A 90 13.19 -7.10 0.76
N MET A 91 13.47 -8.33 1.22
CA MET A 91 12.74 -9.51 0.72
C MET A 91 11.23 -9.41 0.97
N GLY A 92 10.79 -8.61 1.96
CA GLY A 92 9.38 -8.31 2.16
C GLY A 92 8.70 -7.67 0.94
N LEU A 93 9.44 -6.96 0.07
CA LEU A 93 8.91 -6.43 -1.19
C LEU A 93 8.40 -7.53 -2.14
N LEU A 94 8.95 -8.75 -2.06
CA LEU A 94 8.55 -9.89 -2.90
C LEU A 94 7.12 -10.38 -2.58
N PHE A 95 6.58 -10.06 -1.41
CA PHE A 95 5.19 -10.40 -1.08
C PHE A 95 4.18 -9.67 -1.96
N PHE A 96 4.53 -8.50 -2.52
CA PHE A 96 3.65 -7.81 -3.45
C PHE A 96 3.50 -8.57 -4.78
N PRO A 97 4.58 -8.91 -5.52
CA PRO A 97 4.49 -9.82 -6.67
C PRO A 97 3.79 -11.15 -6.37
N LEU A 98 4.08 -11.76 -5.21
CA LEU A 98 3.42 -12.99 -4.78
C LEU A 98 1.90 -12.80 -4.65
N SER A 99 1.47 -11.68 -4.05
CA SER A 99 0.04 -11.34 -3.95
C SER A 99 -0.62 -11.21 -5.32
N LEU A 100 0.07 -10.62 -6.32
CA LEU A 100 -0.42 -10.52 -7.70
C LEU A 100 -0.59 -11.89 -8.34
N MET A 101 0.36 -12.81 -8.13
CA MET A 101 0.27 -14.18 -8.65
C MET A 101 -0.94 -14.91 -8.08
N VAL A 102 -1.19 -14.79 -6.77
CA VAL A 102 -2.35 -15.39 -6.11
C VAL A 102 -3.65 -14.74 -6.61
N LEU A 103 -3.71 -13.39 -6.70
CA LEU A 103 -4.87 -12.68 -7.23
C LEU A 103 -5.21 -13.13 -8.66
N TYR A 104 -4.24 -13.19 -9.56
CA TYR A 104 -4.45 -13.68 -10.92
C TYR A 104 -4.91 -15.14 -10.93
N TRP A 105 -4.28 -15.99 -10.12
CA TRP A 105 -4.61 -17.41 -10.03
C TRP A 105 -6.04 -17.67 -9.55
N VAL A 106 -6.53 -16.90 -8.59
CA VAL A 106 -7.90 -16.98 -8.10
C VAL A 106 -8.87 -16.33 -9.10
N ALA A 107 -8.57 -15.13 -9.59
CA ALA A 107 -9.43 -14.39 -10.51
C ALA A 107 -9.72 -15.17 -11.79
N LYS A 108 -8.70 -15.84 -12.39
CA LYS A 108 -8.89 -16.65 -13.60
C LYS A 108 -9.78 -17.89 -13.41
N LYS A 109 -10.10 -18.26 -12.16
CA LYS A 109 -11.07 -19.33 -11.84
C LYS A 109 -12.50 -18.80 -11.73
N MET A 110 -12.67 -17.49 -11.63
CA MET A 110 -13.97 -16.83 -11.45
C MET A 110 -14.43 -16.07 -12.70
N VAL A 111 -13.49 -15.42 -13.39
CA VAL A 111 -13.72 -14.61 -14.59
C VAL A 111 -12.86 -15.09 -15.76
N SER A 112 -13.05 -14.50 -16.94
CA SER A 112 -12.23 -14.84 -18.11
C SER A 112 -10.76 -14.45 -17.89
N LYS A 113 -9.83 -15.10 -18.60
CA LYS A 113 -8.39 -14.86 -18.44
C LYS A 113 -8.01 -13.40 -18.74
N GLU A 114 -8.71 -12.80 -19.71
CA GLU A 114 -8.57 -11.40 -20.12
C GLU A 114 -8.90 -10.46 -18.94
N LEU A 115 -10.05 -10.65 -18.29
CA LEU A 115 -10.48 -9.84 -17.15
C LEU A 115 -9.61 -10.08 -15.91
N ALA A 116 -9.15 -11.31 -15.70
CA ALA A 116 -8.20 -11.62 -14.63
C ALA A 116 -6.86 -10.90 -14.83
N GLY A 117 -6.35 -10.86 -16.06
CA GLY A 117 -5.14 -10.11 -16.41
C GLY A 117 -5.32 -8.61 -16.21
N LEU A 118 -6.44 -8.04 -16.67
CA LEU A 118 -6.77 -6.63 -16.48
C LEU A 118 -6.92 -6.27 -15.00
N PHE A 119 -7.60 -7.09 -14.21
CA PHE A 119 -7.74 -6.91 -12.77
C PHE A 119 -6.38 -6.90 -12.07
N THR A 120 -5.51 -7.85 -12.41
CA THR A 120 -4.17 -7.94 -11.82
C THR A 120 -3.32 -6.73 -12.21
N LEU A 121 -3.38 -6.29 -13.48
CA LEU A 121 -2.69 -5.08 -13.95
C LEU A 121 -3.16 -3.82 -13.23
N LEU A 122 -4.46 -3.59 -13.16
CA LEU A 122 -4.99 -2.37 -12.54
C LEU A 122 -4.81 -2.38 -11.01
N TYR A 123 -4.82 -3.54 -10.38
CA TYR A 123 -4.45 -3.66 -8.97
C TYR A 123 -2.96 -3.33 -8.79
N LEU A 124 -2.07 -3.84 -9.65
CA LEU A 124 -0.64 -3.53 -9.65
C LEU A 124 -0.36 -2.02 -9.81
N CYS A 125 -1.06 -1.35 -10.72
CA CYS A 125 -0.79 0.06 -11.03
C CYS A 125 -1.68 1.06 -10.27
N SER A 126 -2.55 0.62 -9.37
CA SER A 126 -3.48 1.51 -8.66
C SER A 126 -2.74 2.57 -7.84
N SER A 127 -3.17 3.83 -8.00
CA SER A 127 -2.69 4.96 -7.20
C SER A 127 -3.21 4.95 -5.76
N ILE A 128 -4.13 4.04 -5.42
CA ILE A 128 -4.67 3.86 -4.07
C ILE A 128 -3.79 2.88 -3.29
N GLY A 129 -3.33 3.29 -2.10
CA GLY A 129 -2.50 2.44 -1.24
C GLY A 129 -1.17 2.07 -1.89
N THR A 130 -0.44 3.06 -2.42
CA THR A 130 0.83 2.85 -3.12
C THR A 130 1.91 2.24 -2.23
N SER A 131 1.90 2.54 -0.93
CA SER A 131 2.83 1.95 0.06
C SER A 131 2.87 0.43 0.05
N ILE A 132 1.78 -0.24 -0.34
CA ILE A 132 1.68 -1.71 -0.44
C ILE A 132 2.71 -2.33 -1.40
N GLN A 133 3.11 -1.55 -2.39
CA GLN A 133 4.09 -1.94 -3.41
C GLN A 133 5.51 -1.46 -3.09
N PHE A 134 5.64 -0.33 -2.39
CA PHE A 134 6.92 0.36 -2.23
C PHE A 134 7.55 0.22 -0.83
N SER A 135 6.80 -0.29 0.15
CA SER A 135 7.27 -0.44 1.54
C SER A 135 7.28 -1.90 1.98
N THR A 136 8.33 -2.29 2.70
CA THR A 136 8.53 -3.67 3.15
C THR A 136 7.58 -4.02 4.29
N ILE A 137 7.35 -3.12 5.24
CA ILE A 137 6.41 -3.33 6.34
C ILE A 137 4.95 -3.54 5.87
N MET A 138 4.65 -3.11 4.63
CA MET A 138 3.35 -3.36 4.00
C MET A 138 3.19 -4.79 3.48
N LEU A 139 4.17 -5.67 3.70
CA LEU A 139 4.00 -7.11 3.57
C LEU A 139 2.78 -7.62 4.37
N ASN A 140 2.43 -6.94 5.48
CA ASN A 140 1.20 -7.19 6.24
C ASN A 140 -0.05 -7.14 5.35
N SER A 141 -0.18 -6.08 4.55
CA SER A 141 -1.30 -5.95 3.60
C SER A 141 -1.20 -6.95 2.46
N ASN A 142 0.01 -7.31 2.01
CA ASN A 142 0.21 -8.30 0.94
C ASN A 142 -0.18 -9.71 1.39
N LEU A 143 0.20 -10.11 2.61
CA LEU A 143 -0.24 -11.35 3.26
C LEU A 143 -1.76 -11.37 3.44
N ALA A 144 -2.33 -10.26 3.90
CA ALA A 144 -3.78 -10.14 4.04
C ALA A 144 -4.48 -10.36 2.69
N THR A 145 -3.97 -9.77 1.60
CA THR A 145 -4.47 -9.98 0.24
C THR A 145 -4.35 -11.43 -0.22
N ILE A 146 -3.22 -12.09 0.03
CA ILE A 146 -3.01 -13.51 -0.31
C ILE A 146 -4.05 -14.37 0.40
N PHE A 147 -4.15 -14.26 1.73
CA PHE A 147 -5.09 -15.05 2.50
C PHE A 147 -6.55 -14.73 2.15
N PHE A 148 -6.88 -13.48 1.86
CA PHE A 148 -8.21 -13.12 1.38
C PHE A 148 -8.54 -13.78 0.04
N ALA A 149 -7.64 -13.70 -0.94
CA ALA A 149 -7.83 -14.35 -2.23
C ALA A 149 -7.99 -15.87 -2.09
N LEU A 150 -7.20 -16.51 -1.22
CA LEU A 150 -7.36 -17.94 -0.91
C LEU A 150 -8.71 -18.23 -0.25
N SER A 151 -9.17 -17.37 0.67
CA SER A 151 -10.48 -17.48 1.29
C SER A 151 -11.60 -17.46 0.23
N ILE A 152 -11.51 -16.56 -0.76
CA ILE A 152 -12.45 -16.48 -1.89
C ILE A 152 -12.40 -17.76 -2.74
N TYR A 153 -11.21 -18.27 -3.05
CA TYR A 153 -11.05 -19.51 -3.80
C TYR A 153 -11.74 -20.69 -3.09
N TYR A 154 -11.54 -20.84 -1.78
CA TYR A 154 -12.18 -21.91 -1.03
C TYR A 154 -13.70 -21.72 -0.87
N ALA A 155 -14.18 -20.48 -0.73
CA ALA A 155 -15.61 -20.18 -0.69
C ALA A 155 -16.31 -20.49 -2.02
N TYR A 156 -15.75 -20.00 -3.13
CA TYR A 156 -16.41 -20.00 -4.43
C TYR A 156 -16.09 -21.25 -5.28
N VAL A 157 -14.82 -21.62 -5.38
CA VAL A 157 -14.37 -22.71 -6.26
C VAL A 157 -14.48 -24.07 -5.57
N ARG A 158 -13.95 -24.17 -4.33
CA ARG A 158 -13.97 -25.44 -3.58
C ARG A 158 -15.21 -25.64 -2.72
N LYS A 159 -16.03 -24.59 -2.55
CA LYS A 159 -17.24 -24.60 -1.71
C LYS A 159 -17.01 -25.11 -0.27
N ASN A 160 -15.79 -24.91 0.25
CA ASN A 160 -15.39 -25.30 1.60
C ASN A 160 -15.36 -24.06 2.51
N THR A 161 -16.43 -23.90 3.27
CA THR A 161 -16.64 -22.76 4.17
C THR A 161 -15.67 -22.74 5.34
N PHE A 162 -15.29 -23.91 5.87
CA PHE A 162 -14.39 -23.99 7.03
C PHE A 162 -12.99 -23.49 6.67
N ILE A 163 -12.40 -24.02 5.60
CA ILE A 163 -11.08 -23.59 5.12
C ILE A 163 -11.12 -22.12 4.66
N SER A 164 -12.22 -21.71 4.01
CA SER A 164 -12.43 -20.30 3.66
C SER A 164 -12.43 -19.40 4.91
N SER A 165 -13.07 -19.82 6.00
CA SER A 165 -13.11 -19.08 7.26
C SER A 165 -11.72 -18.94 7.87
N LEU A 166 -10.93 -20.03 7.89
CA LEU A 166 -9.55 -20.01 8.38
C LEU A 166 -8.67 -19.01 7.61
N PHE A 167 -8.73 -19.04 6.27
CA PHE A 167 -8.01 -18.07 5.45
C PHE A 167 -8.51 -16.64 5.63
N PHE A 168 -9.81 -16.44 5.85
CA PHE A 168 -10.34 -15.10 6.13
C PHE A 168 -9.84 -14.56 7.46
N ILE A 169 -9.84 -15.39 8.51
CA ILE A 169 -9.28 -15.03 9.83
C ILE A 169 -7.79 -14.70 9.70
N ALA A 170 -7.02 -15.51 8.97
CA ALA A 170 -5.60 -15.25 8.71
C ALA A 170 -5.38 -13.93 7.96
N SER A 171 -6.28 -13.56 7.05
CA SER A 171 -6.27 -12.27 6.37
C SER A 171 -6.46 -11.11 7.35
N VAL A 172 -7.50 -11.16 8.19
CA VAL A 172 -7.77 -10.11 9.20
C VAL A 172 -6.66 -10.02 10.25
N PHE A 173 -6.09 -11.15 10.66
CA PHE A 173 -4.95 -11.21 11.57
C PHE A 173 -3.61 -10.85 10.92
N SER A 174 -3.58 -10.69 9.60
CA SER A 174 -2.46 -10.06 8.89
C SER A 174 -2.67 -8.55 8.77
N TYR A 175 -3.90 -8.13 8.52
CA TYR A 175 -4.24 -6.71 8.50
C TYR A 175 -5.74 -6.50 8.75
N GLU A 176 -6.07 -5.79 9.83
CA GLU A 176 -7.44 -5.61 10.34
C GLU A 176 -8.40 -4.97 9.33
N ILE A 177 -7.83 -4.21 8.39
CA ILE A 177 -8.53 -3.46 7.34
C ILE A 177 -9.20 -4.39 6.34
N PHE A 178 -8.85 -5.67 6.35
CA PHE A 178 -9.49 -6.69 5.52
C PHE A 178 -10.80 -7.22 6.12
N LEU A 179 -11.17 -6.83 7.36
CA LEU A 179 -12.42 -7.25 8.00
C LEU A 179 -13.68 -6.89 7.18
N PRO A 180 -13.83 -5.67 6.62
CA PRO A 180 -14.97 -5.32 5.78
C PRO A 180 -15.10 -6.20 4.53
N LEU A 181 -14.03 -6.88 4.09
CA LEU A 181 -14.07 -7.78 2.93
C LEU A 181 -14.95 -9.02 3.16
N ILE A 182 -15.38 -9.28 4.40
CA ILE A 182 -16.31 -10.36 4.75
C ILE A 182 -17.56 -10.35 3.86
N LEU A 183 -18.02 -9.16 3.45
CA LEU A 183 -19.18 -8.97 2.58
C LEU A 183 -19.03 -9.69 1.23
N LEU A 184 -17.83 -9.71 0.64
CA LEU A 184 -17.59 -10.41 -0.62
C LEU A 184 -17.67 -11.92 -0.43
N ASN A 185 -17.11 -12.47 0.66
CA ASN A 185 -17.24 -13.89 0.98
C ASN A 185 -18.71 -14.28 1.16
N LEU A 186 -19.48 -13.50 1.91
CA LEU A 186 -20.91 -13.75 2.14
C LEU A 186 -21.71 -13.71 0.84
N PHE A 187 -21.39 -12.78 -0.06
CA PHE A 187 -22.01 -12.71 -1.37
C PHE A 187 -21.76 -13.97 -2.21
N LEU A 188 -20.52 -14.48 -2.20
CA LEU A 188 -20.12 -15.64 -3.02
C LEU A 188 -20.64 -16.98 -2.47
N ILE A 189 -20.80 -17.10 -1.15
CA ILE A 189 -21.41 -18.28 -0.53
C ILE A 189 -22.91 -18.24 -0.84
N LYS A 190 -23.45 -19.24 -1.53
CA LYS A 190 -24.87 -19.26 -1.93
C LYS A 190 -25.82 -19.78 -0.84
N GLU A 191 -25.36 -20.71 -0.01
CA GLU A 191 -26.19 -21.38 1.00
C GLU A 191 -26.27 -20.59 2.30
N ASN A 192 -27.49 -20.29 2.79
CA ASN A 192 -27.70 -19.49 4.00
C ASN A 192 -27.08 -20.12 5.25
N LYS A 193 -27.21 -21.44 5.45
CA LYS A 193 -26.58 -22.15 6.58
C LYS A 193 -25.06 -21.96 6.58
N LYS A 194 -24.41 -22.10 5.41
CA LYS A 194 -22.97 -21.89 5.26
C LYS A 194 -22.56 -20.44 5.49
N ARG A 195 -23.39 -19.45 5.10
CA ARG A 195 -23.14 -18.04 5.44
C ARG A 195 -23.11 -17.82 6.94
N ILE A 196 -24.10 -18.35 7.66
CA ILE A 196 -24.17 -18.21 9.13
C ILE A 196 -22.94 -18.85 9.78
N VAL A 197 -22.59 -20.08 9.38
CA VAL A 197 -21.38 -20.76 9.88
C VAL A 197 -20.12 -19.95 9.60
N PHE A 198 -19.99 -19.37 8.41
CA PHE A 198 -18.86 -18.51 8.05
C PHE A 198 -18.77 -17.29 8.98
N VAL A 199 -19.88 -16.58 9.20
CA VAL A 199 -19.92 -15.40 10.08
C VAL A 199 -19.57 -15.79 11.52
N VAL A 200 -20.18 -16.83 12.06
CA VAL A 200 -19.96 -17.28 13.45
C VAL A 200 -18.49 -17.65 13.66
N LEU A 201 -17.90 -18.43 12.75
CA LEU A 201 -16.49 -18.81 12.84
C LEU A 201 -15.58 -17.59 12.74
N THR A 202 -15.77 -16.76 11.72
CA THR A 202 -14.87 -15.64 11.46
C THR A 202 -14.99 -14.54 12.51
N VAL A 203 -16.19 -13.98 12.71
CA VAL A 203 -16.43 -12.90 13.67
C VAL A 203 -16.22 -13.40 15.10
N GLY A 204 -16.67 -14.61 15.43
CA GLY A 204 -16.48 -15.20 16.75
C GLY A 204 -15.00 -15.31 17.12
N ILE A 205 -14.17 -15.90 16.26
CA ILE A 205 -12.72 -16.03 16.50
C ILE A 205 -12.04 -14.66 16.57
N ILE A 206 -12.40 -13.73 15.68
CA ILE A 206 -11.82 -12.38 15.68
C ILE A 206 -12.16 -11.65 16.98
N VAL A 207 -13.41 -11.70 17.45
CA VAL A 207 -13.83 -11.07 18.70
C VAL A 207 -13.13 -11.72 19.91
N ILE A 208 -13.08 -13.06 19.98
CA ILE A 208 -12.37 -13.78 21.05
C ILE A 208 -10.90 -13.36 21.08
N PHE A 209 -10.23 -13.32 19.92
CA PHE A 209 -8.86 -12.87 19.87
C PHE A 209 -8.71 -11.42 20.34
N ARG A 210 -9.51 -10.50 19.81
CA ARG A 210 -9.41 -9.05 20.09
C ARG A 210 -9.73 -8.67 21.53
N LYS A 211 -10.73 -9.31 22.14
CA LYS A 211 -11.27 -8.91 23.44
C LYS A 211 -10.79 -9.80 24.59
N VAL A 212 -10.34 -11.02 24.31
CA VAL A 212 -9.90 -11.97 25.35
C VAL A 212 -8.42 -12.29 25.22
N ILE A 213 -7.95 -12.73 24.05
CA ILE A 213 -6.57 -13.22 23.92
C ILE A 213 -5.58 -12.05 23.89
N GLN A 214 -5.79 -11.07 23.01
CA GLN A 214 -4.86 -9.96 22.79
C GLN A 214 -4.56 -9.17 24.07
N PRO A 215 -5.56 -8.73 24.89
CA PRO A 215 -5.28 -7.98 26.12
C PRO A 215 -4.60 -8.80 27.21
N ASN A 216 -4.84 -10.12 27.24
CA ASN A 216 -4.27 -11.00 28.28
C ASN A 216 -2.87 -11.53 27.93
N VAL A 217 -2.52 -11.57 26.64
CA VAL A 217 -1.22 -12.09 26.17
C VAL A 217 -0.20 -10.97 25.93
N PHE A 218 -0.66 -9.78 25.53
CA PHE A 218 0.20 -8.67 25.13
C PHE A 218 -0.02 -7.46 26.05
N ALA A 219 0.93 -7.24 26.96
CA ALA A 219 0.89 -6.18 27.97
C ALA A 219 0.92 -4.77 27.36
N ASN A 220 1.63 -4.59 26.25
CA ASN A 220 1.76 -3.30 25.57
C ASN A 220 0.76 -3.12 24.42
N SER A 221 -0.28 -3.98 24.36
CA SER A 221 -1.25 -3.92 23.29
C SER A 221 -2.10 -2.65 23.34
N TYR A 222 -2.08 -1.90 22.24
CA TYR A 222 -2.90 -0.70 22.08
C TYR A 222 -4.23 -1.05 21.40
N GLN A 223 -5.35 -0.77 22.07
CA GLN A 223 -6.67 -0.89 21.44
C GLN A 223 -6.91 0.33 20.54
N ARG A 224 -6.92 0.10 19.21
CA ARG A 224 -7.18 1.14 18.20
C ARG A 224 -8.65 1.46 17.98
N ASP A 225 -9.53 0.64 18.54
CA ASP A 225 -10.97 0.79 18.41
C ASP A 225 -11.42 1.90 19.35
N GLU A 226 -11.86 3.01 18.78
CA GLU A 226 -12.34 4.16 19.54
C GLU A 226 -13.75 4.49 19.08
N ILE A 227 -14.70 3.63 19.46
CA ILE A 227 -16.11 3.70 19.03
C ILE A 227 -16.74 5.07 19.38
N GLY A 228 -16.27 5.71 20.46
CA GLY A 228 -16.72 7.04 20.88
C GLY A 228 -16.46 8.16 19.86
N LYS A 229 -15.46 8.02 19.00
CA LYS A 229 -15.09 9.04 17.99
C LYS A 229 -16.15 9.28 16.93
N VAL A 230 -17.08 8.34 16.73
CA VAL A 230 -18.20 8.49 15.80
C VAL A 230 -19.18 9.59 16.23
N PHE A 231 -19.25 9.87 17.54
CA PHE A 231 -20.12 10.92 18.09
C PHE A 231 -19.50 12.32 17.99
N GLU A 232 -18.22 12.44 17.61
CA GLU A 232 -17.56 13.72 17.40
C GLU A 232 -17.91 14.30 16.02
N LEU A 233 -18.97 15.10 15.93
CA LEU A 233 -19.46 15.65 14.65
C LEU A 233 -18.35 16.36 13.84
N LYS A 234 -17.49 17.15 14.49
CA LYS A 234 -16.35 17.83 13.83
C LYS A 234 -15.42 16.85 13.14
N ARG A 235 -15.10 15.74 13.81
CA ARG A 235 -14.26 14.66 13.27
C ARG A 235 -14.95 13.97 12.09
N MET A 236 -16.24 13.66 12.22
CA MET A 236 -17.01 12.98 11.18
C MET A 236 -17.07 13.82 9.89
N VAL A 237 -17.33 15.12 10.03
CA VAL A 237 -17.30 16.06 8.90
C VAL A 237 -15.90 16.12 8.28
N PHE A 238 -14.85 16.18 9.10
CA PHE A 238 -13.46 16.18 8.63
C PHE A 238 -13.12 14.89 7.87
N VAL A 239 -13.46 13.72 8.39
CA VAL A 239 -13.23 12.42 7.73
C VAL A 239 -14.00 12.32 6.41
N ALA A 240 -15.25 12.80 6.36
CA ALA A 240 -16.04 12.86 5.13
C ALA A 240 -15.40 13.78 4.09
N MET A 241 -14.96 14.99 4.50
CA MET A 241 -14.25 15.93 3.62
C MET A 241 -12.94 15.33 3.09
N CYS A 242 -12.13 14.71 3.94
CA CYS A 242 -10.89 14.03 3.55
C CYS A 242 -11.16 12.87 2.58
N THR A 243 -12.21 12.09 2.81
CA THR A 243 -12.61 10.99 1.92
C THR A 243 -13.08 11.52 0.56
N ALA A 244 -13.85 12.61 0.52
CA ALA A 244 -14.24 13.24 -0.72
C ALA A 244 -13.01 13.80 -1.46
N LYS A 245 -12.14 14.52 -0.75
CA LYS A 245 -10.88 15.05 -1.29
C LYS A 245 -10.01 13.94 -1.90
N LEU A 246 -9.94 12.78 -1.23
CA LEU A 246 -9.19 11.62 -1.69
C LEU A 246 -9.61 11.18 -3.10
N PHE A 247 -10.90 10.94 -3.33
CA PHE A 247 -11.39 10.41 -4.61
C PHE A 247 -11.57 11.49 -5.69
N PHE A 248 -11.92 12.72 -5.32
CA PHE A 248 -12.30 13.76 -6.29
C PHE A 248 -11.20 14.79 -6.58
N ARG A 249 -10.18 14.92 -5.73
CA ARG A 249 -9.07 15.85 -5.94
C ARG A 249 -7.75 15.11 -6.00
N ASP A 250 -7.36 14.46 -4.92
CA ASP A 250 -6.00 13.96 -4.73
C ASP A 250 -5.65 12.88 -5.76
N PHE A 251 -6.60 12.01 -6.08
CA PHE A 251 -6.46 11.01 -7.14
C PHE A 251 -6.15 11.63 -8.51
N PHE A 252 -6.88 12.69 -8.90
CA PHE A 252 -6.69 13.36 -10.19
C PHE A 252 -5.46 14.25 -10.20
N GLU A 253 -5.13 14.89 -9.08
CA GLU A 253 -3.89 15.65 -8.91
C GLU A 253 -2.67 14.75 -9.14
N GLY A 254 -2.71 13.52 -8.62
CA GLY A 254 -1.68 12.51 -8.88
C GLY A 254 -1.52 12.16 -10.36
N ILE A 255 -2.62 11.96 -11.08
CA ILE A 255 -2.60 11.69 -12.53
C ILE A 255 -2.03 12.89 -13.30
N TYR A 256 -2.43 14.11 -12.93
CA TYR A 256 -1.93 15.34 -13.54
C TYR A 256 -0.41 15.49 -13.33
N LYS A 257 0.07 15.32 -12.09
CA LYS A 257 1.50 15.35 -11.77
C LYS A 257 2.26 14.23 -12.49
N ALA A 258 1.67 13.05 -12.63
CA ALA A 258 2.27 11.95 -13.39
C ALA A 258 2.45 12.31 -14.87
N PHE A 259 1.49 13.00 -15.47
CA PHE A 259 1.60 13.49 -16.84
C PHE A 259 2.75 14.50 -16.99
N LEU A 260 2.88 15.44 -16.06
CA LEU A 260 4.00 16.39 -16.04
C LEU A 260 5.36 15.69 -15.85
N ASN A 261 5.37 14.52 -15.19
CA ASN A 261 6.56 13.71 -14.95
C ASN A 261 6.89 12.73 -16.08
N LEU A 262 6.09 12.64 -17.15
CA LEU A 262 6.43 11.83 -18.33
C LEU A 262 7.78 12.20 -18.93
N ARG A 263 8.12 13.50 -18.93
CA ARG A 263 9.43 14.00 -19.40
C ARG A 263 10.64 13.50 -18.60
N LYS A 264 10.40 12.97 -17.40
CA LYS A 264 11.44 12.41 -16.51
C LYS A 264 11.50 10.89 -16.56
N MET A 265 10.57 10.24 -17.28
CA MET A 265 10.59 8.79 -17.42
C MET A 265 11.72 8.37 -18.36
N ASN A 266 12.34 7.25 -18.03
CA ASN A 266 13.34 6.67 -18.92
C ASN A 266 12.67 6.01 -20.14
N VAL A 267 13.45 5.78 -21.20
CA VAL A 267 12.94 5.19 -22.45
C VAL A 267 12.29 3.82 -22.22
N PHE A 268 12.85 3.02 -21.31
CA PHE A 268 12.31 1.69 -20.98
C PHE A 268 10.91 1.78 -20.34
N GLU A 269 10.70 2.70 -19.41
CA GLU A 269 9.40 2.98 -18.77
C GLU A 269 8.33 3.41 -19.78
N ILE A 270 8.71 4.26 -20.73
CA ILE A 270 7.82 4.72 -21.80
C ILE A 270 7.43 3.54 -22.70
N ILE A 271 8.41 2.75 -23.15
CA ILE A 271 8.17 1.56 -23.97
C ILE A 271 7.25 0.58 -23.24
N LEU A 272 7.51 0.29 -21.97
CA LEU A 272 6.74 -0.66 -21.18
C LEU A 272 5.28 -0.18 -20.99
N SER A 273 5.10 1.11 -20.73
CA SER A 273 3.77 1.73 -20.63
C SER A 273 2.97 1.58 -21.93
N LEU A 274 3.59 1.87 -23.08
CA LEU A 274 2.95 1.73 -24.39
C LEU A 274 2.67 0.27 -24.76
N LEU A 275 3.60 -0.66 -24.49
CA LEU A 275 3.42 -2.09 -24.77
C LEU A 275 2.27 -2.69 -23.97
N ILE A 276 2.20 -2.40 -22.66
CA ILE A 276 1.13 -2.91 -21.79
C ILE A 276 -0.23 -2.40 -22.26
N THR A 277 -0.34 -1.11 -22.54
CA THR A 277 -1.61 -0.50 -22.97
C THR A 277 -2.05 -0.97 -24.35
N SER A 278 -1.12 -1.15 -25.28
CA SER A 278 -1.38 -1.78 -26.58
C SER A 278 -1.86 -3.23 -26.42
N ALA A 279 -1.25 -4.00 -25.52
CA ALA A 279 -1.70 -5.36 -25.21
C ALA A 279 -3.14 -5.37 -24.65
N VAL A 280 -3.45 -4.48 -23.70
CA VAL A 280 -4.82 -4.30 -23.18
C VAL A 280 -5.79 -4.00 -24.33
N TYR A 281 -5.46 -3.03 -25.19
CA TYR A 281 -6.31 -2.69 -26.33
C TYR A 281 -6.55 -3.88 -27.26
N LYS A 282 -5.51 -4.65 -27.58
CA LYS A 282 -5.60 -5.80 -28.50
C LYS A 282 -6.40 -6.97 -27.92
N ILE A 283 -6.30 -7.22 -26.61
CA ILE A 283 -7.08 -8.27 -25.93
C ILE A 283 -8.57 -7.93 -25.97
N PHE A 284 -8.91 -6.67 -25.75
CA PHE A 284 -10.30 -6.26 -25.51
C PHE A 284 -11.04 -5.72 -26.75
N CYS A 285 -10.35 -5.40 -27.86
CA CYS A 285 -10.97 -4.77 -29.04
C CYS A 285 -12.07 -5.63 -29.70
N ASN A 286 -12.00 -6.95 -29.52
CA ASN A 286 -12.97 -7.93 -30.01
C ASN A 286 -13.63 -8.72 -28.87
N TYR A 287 -13.52 -8.25 -27.62
CA TYR A 287 -14.13 -8.91 -26.47
C TYR A 287 -15.64 -8.68 -26.47
N ASP A 288 -16.40 -9.72 -26.12
CA ASP A 288 -17.84 -9.62 -25.93
C ASP A 288 -18.15 -9.14 -24.50
N PHE A 289 -18.41 -7.84 -24.38
CA PHE A 289 -18.79 -7.21 -23.12
C PHE A 289 -20.29 -7.35 -22.80
N THR A 290 -21.11 -7.74 -23.77
CA THR A 290 -22.57 -7.66 -23.63
C THR A 290 -23.16 -8.86 -22.90
N SER A 291 -22.58 -10.05 -23.07
CA SER A 291 -23.10 -11.31 -22.50
C SER A 291 -23.18 -11.34 -20.96
N LYS A 292 -22.40 -10.52 -20.25
CA LYS A 292 -22.33 -10.51 -18.78
C LYS A 292 -22.71 -9.18 -18.13
N MET A 293 -23.49 -8.34 -18.82
CA MET A 293 -23.87 -7.00 -18.35
C MET A 293 -24.45 -6.97 -16.92
N LYS A 294 -25.33 -7.92 -16.58
CA LYS A 294 -25.96 -8.02 -15.24
C LYS A 294 -24.93 -8.30 -14.14
N ASP A 295 -23.91 -9.09 -14.45
CA ASP A 295 -22.87 -9.45 -13.48
C ASP A 295 -21.93 -8.26 -13.23
N TYR A 296 -21.58 -7.50 -14.27
CA TYR A 296 -20.81 -6.27 -14.11
C TYR A 296 -21.53 -5.24 -13.23
N LYS A 297 -22.85 -5.07 -13.41
CA LYS A 297 -23.64 -4.20 -12.53
C LYS A 297 -23.57 -4.63 -11.06
N LYS A 298 -23.77 -5.94 -10.79
CA LYS A 298 -23.73 -6.48 -9.42
C LYS A 298 -22.35 -6.31 -8.80
N LEU A 299 -21.29 -6.63 -9.54
CA LEU A 299 -19.92 -6.45 -9.09
C LEU A 299 -19.58 -4.99 -8.80
N ALA A 300 -20.03 -4.05 -9.63
CA ALA A 300 -19.84 -2.62 -9.39
C ALA A 300 -20.51 -2.17 -8.09
N ILE A 301 -21.77 -2.58 -7.85
CA ILE A 301 -22.49 -2.23 -6.62
C ILE A 301 -21.82 -2.82 -5.38
N ILE A 302 -21.43 -4.10 -5.43
CA ILE A 302 -20.76 -4.75 -4.29
C ILE A 302 -19.41 -4.09 -4.03
N SER A 303 -18.64 -3.80 -5.08
CA SER A 303 -17.35 -3.13 -4.94
C SER A 303 -17.52 -1.75 -4.33
N PHE A 304 -18.53 -0.99 -4.75
CA PHE A 304 -18.84 0.31 -4.17
C PHE A 304 -19.23 0.22 -2.68
N ILE A 305 -20.15 -0.67 -2.32
CA ILE A 305 -20.53 -0.90 -0.90
C ILE A 305 -19.31 -1.30 -0.08
N SER A 306 -18.43 -2.14 -0.65
CA SER A 306 -17.26 -2.62 0.08
C SER A 306 -16.16 -1.56 0.19
N ILE A 307 -16.08 -0.59 -0.73
CA ILE A 307 -15.26 0.62 -0.57
C ILE A 307 -15.79 1.44 0.62
N LEU A 308 -17.10 1.67 0.70
CA LEU A 308 -17.70 2.41 1.83
C LEU A 308 -17.46 1.70 3.16
N ALA A 309 -17.59 0.37 3.18
CA ALA A 309 -17.29 -0.43 4.36
C ALA A 309 -15.79 -0.41 4.70
N GLY A 310 -14.90 -0.39 3.70
CA GLY A 310 -13.46 -0.21 3.92
C GLY A 310 -13.13 1.17 4.52
N LEU A 311 -13.83 2.22 4.09
CA LEU A 311 -13.68 3.58 4.60
C LEU A 311 -14.24 3.74 6.03
N SER A 312 -15.12 2.85 6.48
CA SER A 312 -15.69 2.93 7.82
C SER A 312 -14.62 2.82 8.91
N ILE A 313 -13.45 2.24 8.62
CA ILE A 313 -12.33 2.20 9.55
C ILE A 313 -11.93 3.59 10.04
N TYR A 314 -12.02 4.61 9.19
CA TYR A 314 -11.69 6.00 9.55
C TYR A 314 -12.71 6.62 10.50
N LEU A 315 -13.92 6.06 10.57
CA LEU A 315 -14.97 6.49 11.50
C LEU A 315 -14.74 5.90 12.89
N PHE A 316 -14.35 4.61 12.96
CA PHE A 316 -14.24 3.85 14.22
C PHE A 316 -12.81 3.78 14.79
N SER A 317 -11.84 4.45 14.16
CA SER A 317 -10.44 4.45 14.60
C SER A 317 -9.83 5.85 14.53
N SER A 318 -8.61 5.99 15.04
CA SER A 318 -7.82 7.24 14.99
C SER A 318 -7.31 7.62 13.59
N TYR A 319 -7.47 6.79 12.57
CA TYR A 319 -6.91 7.04 11.24
C TYR A 319 -7.58 8.19 10.49
N ILE A 320 -6.81 8.84 9.61
CA ILE A 320 -7.26 9.90 8.71
C ILE A 320 -7.18 9.38 7.26
N PRO A 321 -8.22 9.55 6.43
CA PRO A 321 -8.18 9.16 5.02
C PRO A 321 -7.24 10.06 4.21
N THR A 322 -6.27 9.46 3.50
CA THR A 322 -5.36 10.18 2.62
C THR A 322 -4.67 9.26 1.61
N LEU A 323 -4.40 9.76 0.39
CA LEU A 323 -3.57 9.05 -0.61
C LEU A 323 -2.08 9.27 -0.40
N PHE A 324 -1.76 10.24 0.43
CA PHE A 324 -0.47 10.89 0.53
C PHE A 324 0.41 10.19 1.58
N GLY A 325 1.57 9.69 1.14
CA GLY A 325 2.62 9.21 2.03
C GLY A 325 2.21 8.03 2.91
N PHE A 326 2.88 7.95 4.05
CA PHE A 326 2.76 6.91 5.07
C PHE A 326 1.33 6.56 5.52
N GLU A 327 0.46 7.56 5.61
CA GLU A 327 -0.90 7.40 6.15
C GLU A 327 -1.82 6.60 5.19
N ASN A 328 -1.39 6.39 3.94
CA ASN A 328 -2.15 5.65 2.92
C ASN A 328 -2.11 4.12 3.07
N ARG A 329 -1.33 3.60 4.03
CA ARG A 329 -1.23 2.16 4.34
C ARG A 329 -2.58 1.50 4.57
N ASN A 330 -3.52 2.28 5.08
CA ASN A 330 -4.85 1.80 5.43
C ASN A 330 -5.78 1.57 4.24
N LEU A 331 -5.29 1.71 3.01
CA LEU A 331 -6.11 1.63 1.80
C LEU A 331 -6.01 0.28 1.07
N GLY A 332 -5.39 -0.76 1.65
CA GLY A 332 -5.19 -2.04 0.94
C GLY A 332 -6.47 -2.75 0.51
N ALA A 333 -7.46 -2.84 1.40
CA ALA A 333 -8.79 -3.35 1.04
C ALA A 333 -9.48 -2.46 0.00
N ILE A 334 -9.34 -1.13 0.14
CA ILE A 334 -9.94 -0.14 -0.76
C ILE A 334 -9.31 -0.23 -2.15
N ARG A 335 -8.00 -0.48 -2.27
CA ARG A 335 -7.27 -0.69 -3.54
C ARG A 335 -7.89 -1.84 -4.34
N LEU A 336 -8.17 -2.97 -3.67
CA LEU A 336 -8.76 -4.15 -4.30
C LEU A 336 -10.15 -3.84 -4.86
N PHE A 337 -11.04 -3.27 -4.04
CA PHE A 337 -12.40 -2.98 -4.48
C PHE A 337 -12.50 -1.81 -5.43
N TYR A 338 -11.65 -0.80 -5.30
CA TYR A 338 -11.55 0.28 -6.26
C TYR A 338 -11.19 -0.26 -7.64
N THR A 339 -10.23 -1.19 -7.71
CA THR A 339 -9.85 -1.84 -8.96
C THR A 339 -11.05 -2.58 -9.58
N LEU A 340 -11.77 -3.38 -8.79
CA LEU A 340 -12.98 -4.09 -9.26
C LEU A 340 -14.07 -3.11 -9.69
N PHE A 341 -14.27 -2.03 -8.94
CA PHE A 341 -15.26 -0.99 -9.22
C PHE A 341 -14.98 -0.28 -10.53
N ILE A 342 -13.73 0.12 -10.79
CA ILE A 342 -13.34 0.78 -12.04
C ILE A 342 -13.59 -0.16 -13.23
N ILE A 343 -13.13 -1.41 -13.16
CA ILE A 343 -13.31 -2.37 -14.27
C ILE A 343 -14.80 -2.62 -14.53
N SER A 344 -15.54 -3.03 -13.50
CA SER A 344 -16.94 -3.42 -13.65
C SER A 344 -17.85 -2.23 -13.95
N GLY A 345 -17.59 -1.07 -13.34
CA GLY A 345 -18.34 0.18 -13.56
C GLY A 345 -18.13 0.74 -14.97
N VAL A 346 -16.88 0.83 -15.44
CA VAL A 346 -16.56 1.32 -16.79
C VAL A 346 -17.17 0.41 -17.85
N ILE A 347 -17.02 -0.92 -17.72
CA ILE A 347 -17.62 -1.86 -18.66
C ILE A 347 -19.15 -1.75 -18.64
N TYR A 348 -19.77 -1.74 -17.45
CA TYR A 348 -21.22 -1.64 -17.31
C TYR A 348 -21.78 -0.36 -17.95
N LEU A 349 -21.20 0.80 -17.62
CA LEU A 349 -21.63 2.09 -18.17
C LEU A 349 -21.42 2.15 -19.68
N SER A 350 -20.27 1.68 -20.18
CA SER A 350 -19.98 1.69 -21.62
C SER A 350 -20.93 0.81 -22.42
N VAL A 351 -21.26 -0.39 -21.91
CA VAL A 351 -22.25 -1.28 -22.53
C VAL A 351 -23.65 -0.66 -22.48
N LYS A 352 -24.02 -0.02 -21.36
CA LYS A 352 -25.31 0.67 -21.23
C LYS A 352 -25.44 1.84 -22.21
N LEU A 353 -24.34 2.55 -22.49
CA LEU A 353 -24.24 3.61 -23.50
C LEU A 353 -24.10 3.08 -24.94
N LYS A 354 -24.19 1.76 -25.15
CA LYS A 354 -24.09 1.10 -26.45
C LYS A 354 -22.77 1.39 -27.20
N LEU A 355 -21.67 1.60 -26.47
CA LEU A 355 -20.35 1.80 -27.06
C LEU A 355 -19.85 0.50 -27.72
N HIS A 356 -19.21 0.62 -28.89
CA HIS A 356 -18.59 -0.53 -29.56
C HIS A 356 -17.41 -1.07 -28.73
N SER A 357 -17.17 -2.40 -28.73
CA SER A 357 -16.03 -3.05 -28.07
C SER A 357 -14.66 -2.39 -28.30
N ARG A 358 -14.39 -1.80 -29.48
CA ARG A 358 -13.14 -1.08 -29.74
C ARG A 358 -13.02 0.19 -28.90
N MET A 359 -14.10 0.93 -28.71
CA MET A 359 -14.13 2.11 -27.84
C MET A 359 -13.99 1.72 -26.37
N ILE A 360 -14.69 0.66 -25.92
CA ILE A 360 -14.53 0.12 -24.56
C ILE A 360 -13.08 -0.30 -24.33
N SER A 361 -12.48 -0.99 -25.30
CA SER A 361 -11.08 -1.39 -25.25
C SER A 361 -10.12 -0.19 -25.17
N ALA A 362 -10.36 0.86 -25.96
CA ALA A 362 -9.58 2.09 -25.91
C ALA A 362 -9.70 2.80 -24.54
N LEU A 363 -10.90 2.83 -23.95
CA LEU A 363 -11.12 3.36 -22.60
C LEU A 363 -10.34 2.57 -21.54
N LEU A 364 -10.41 1.24 -21.59
CA LEU A 364 -9.66 0.39 -20.66
C LEU A 364 -8.15 0.53 -20.83
N ALA A 365 -7.67 0.64 -22.06
CA ALA A 365 -6.25 0.90 -22.35
C ALA A 365 -5.80 2.29 -21.86
N GLY A 366 -6.65 3.32 -22.02
CA GLY A 366 -6.38 4.67 -21.50
C GLY A 366 -6.33 4.69 -19.97
N ILE A 367 -7.25 4.02 -19.28
CA ILE A 367 -7.22 3.87 -17.82
C ILE A 367 -5.94 3.15 -17.39
N ALA A 368 -5.59 2.05 -18.05
CA ALA A 368 -4.35 1.33 -17.78
C ALA A 368 -3.13 2.23 -17.98
N PHE A 369 -3.10 3.04 -19.05
CA PHE A 369 -2.01 4.00 -19.31
C PHE A 369 -1.87 4.99 -18.15
N PHE A 370 -2.96 5.66 -17.75
CA PHE A 370 -2.93 6.63 -16.66
C PHE A 370 -2.45 6.01 -15.34
N PHE A 371 -2.87 4.78 -15.04
CA PHE A 371 -2.46 4.10 -13.82
C PHE A 371 -0.98 3.72 -13.88
N ILE A 372 -0.49 3.20 -15.02
CA ILE A 372 0.93 2.84 -15.18
C ILE A 372 1.82 4.08 -15.04
N ILE A 373 1.51 5.16 -15.76
CA ILE A 373 2.36 6.37 -15.69
C ILE A 373 2.34 6.94 -14.28
N THR A 374 1.19 6.92 -13.59
CA THR A 374 1.10 7.38 -12.20
C THR A 374 1.92 6.50 -11.28
N ASN A 375 1.85 5.17 -11.44
CA ASN A 375 2.62 4.23 -10.63
C ASN A 375 4.14 4.38 -10.83
N ILE A 376 4.60 4.61 -12.06
CA ILE A 376 6.00 4.92 -12.37
C ILE A 376 6.42 6.26 -11.77
N SER A 377 5.60 7.30 -11.90
CA SER A 377 5.88 8.61 -11.29
C SER A 377 5.99 8.52 -9.78
N VAL A 378 5.08 7.78 -9.12
CA VAL A 378 5.17 7.50 -7.69
C VAL A 378 6.47 6.78 -7.36
N LYS A 379 6.82 5.69 -8.07
CA LYS A 379 8.10 5.00 -7.88
C LYS A 379 9.30 5.97 -7.94
N ASN A 380 9.32 6.86 -8.93
CA ASN A 380 10.36 7.89 -9.07
C ASN A 380 10.35 8.90 -7.90
N SER A 381 9.17 9.34 -7.46
CA SER A 381 9.02 10.22 -6.30
C SER A 381 9.48 9.57 -4.99
N TRP A 382 9.24 8.27 -4.81
CA TRP A 382 9.72 7.51 -3.65
C TRP A 382 11.25 7.42 -3.65
N MET A 383 11.86 7.12 -4.80
CA MET A 383 13.32 7.14 -4.95
C MET A 383 13.90 8.54 -4.68
N TYR A 384 13.24 9.59 -5.17
CA TYR A 384 13.65 10.97 -4.94
C TYR A 384 13.61 11.34 -3.45
N ALA A 385 12.51 11.04 -2.74
CA ALA A 385 12.37 11.32 -1.32
C ALA A 385 13.47 10.64 -0.48
N SER A 386 13.81 9.39 -0.81
CA SER A 386 14.92 8.69 -0.15
C SER A 386 16.27 9.37 -0.39
N LYS A 387 16.56 9.79 -1.64
CA LYS A 387 17.80 10.52 -1.97
C LYS A 387 17.86 11.87 -1.27
N PHE A 388 16.75 12.61 -1.26
CA PHE A 388 16.64 13.89 -0.57
C PHE A 388 16.94 13.76 0.92
N ASN A 389 16.34 12.78 1.61
CA ASN A 389 16.58 12.57 3.03
C ASN A 389 18.05 12.22 3.32
N ASN A 390 18.67 11.38 2.49
CA ASN A 390 20.10 11.06 2.64
C ASN A 390 20.98 12.29 2.38
N GLU A 391 20.68 13.09 1.36
CA GLU A 391 21.42 14.33 1.08
C GLU A 391 21.28 15.35 2.23
N LEU A 392 20.08 15.50 2.79
CA LEU A 392 19.80 16.36 3.92
C LEU A 392 20.66 15.98 5.15
N PHE A 393 20.64 14.70 5.53
CA PHE A 393 21.40 14.20 6.68
C PHE A 393 22.90 14.12 6.41
N GLY A 394 23.32 13.84 5.17
CA GLY A 394 24.72 13.88 4.77
C GLY A 394 25.30 15.30 4.92
N LYS A 395 24.56 16.32 4.48
CA LYS A 395 24.96 17.72 4.67
C LYS A 395 24.90 18.16 6.13
N LEU A 396 23.93 17.65 6.89
CA LEU A 396 23.90 17.84 8.33
C LEU A 396 25.18 17.31 8.96
N ASN A 397 25.60 16.08 8.66
CA ASN A 397 26.83 15.49 9.20
C ASN A 397 28.07 16.35 8.88
N THR A 398 28.19 16.84 7.64
CA THR A 398 29.27 17.76 7.27
C THR A 398 29.24 19.04 8.12
N ALA A 399 28.08 19.67 8.26
CA ALA A 399 27.94 20.89 9.07
C ALA A 399 28.22 20.64 10.57
N LEU A 400 27.81 19.49 11.12
CA LEU A 400 28.11 19.11 12.51
C LEU A 400 29.60 19.00 12.75
N LYS A 401 30.34 18.39 11.81
CA LYS A 401 31.80 18.27 11.88
C LYS A 401 32.49 19.63 11.76
N GLU A 402 32.04 20.49 10.86
CA GLU A 402 32.56 21.86 10.69
C GLU A 402 32.36 22.72 11.94
N HIS A 403 31.27 22.51 12.66
CA HIS A 403 30.96 23.24 13.90
C HIS A 403 31.38 22.51 15.19
N HIS A 404 32.09 21.39 15.09
CA HIS A 404 32.54 20.57 16.22
C HIS A 404 31.42 20.17 17.19
N ILE A 405 30.23 19.84 16.66
CA ILE A 405 29.07 19.41 17.44
C ILE A 405 29.04 17.88 17.51
N GLU A 406 29.30 17.32 18.69
CA GLU A 406 29.42 15.87 18.89
C GLU A 406 28.21 15.26 19.64
N THR A 407 27.44 16.07 20.36
CA THR A 407 26.29 15.65 21.16
C THR A 407 25.21 16.72 21.19
N GLY A 408 23.96 16.31 21.45
CA GLY A 408 22.86 17.22 21.76
C GLY A 408 21.64 17.09 20.84
N GLU A 409 20.69 17.98 21.05
CA GLU A 409 19.45 18.06 20.26
C GLU A 409 19.60 19.09 19.15
N ILE A 410 19.30 18.67 17.93
CA ILE A 410 19.57 19.44 16.73
C ILE A 410 18.29 19.53 15.92
N CYS A 411 17.86 20.74 15.62
CA CYS A 411 16.73 20.93 14.74
C CYS A 411 17.20 21.25 13.31
N VAL A 412 16.57 20.60 12.35
CA VAL A 412 16.70 20.94 10.93
C VAL A 412 15.48 21.78 10.53
N ASP A 413 15.77 23.00 10.09
CA ASP A 413 14.80 23.92 9.50
C ASP A 413 14.83 23.76 7.97
N TYR A 414 13.78 23.18 7.42
CA TYR A 414 13.49 23.24 6.00
C TYR A 414 11.99 23.25 5.82
N ASP A 415 11.50 24.05 4.88
CA ASP A 415 10.07 24.19 4.63
C ASP A 415 9.52 22.94 3.93
N VAL A 416 9.28 21.90 4.73
CA VAL A 416 8.82 20.58 4.29
C VAL A 416 7.48 20.68 3.56
N PHE A 417 6.61 21.60 3.96
CA PHE A 417 5.29 21.79 3.36
C PHE A 417 5.41 22.43 1.97
N ASN A 418 6.29 23.41 1.81
CA ASN A 418 6.60 23.99 0.51
C ASN A 418 7.27 22.98 -0.42
N GLU A 419 8.21 22.18 0.08
CA GLU A 419 8.83 21.09 -0.68
C GLU A 419 7.77 20.08 -1.16
N ILE A 420 6.93 19.56 -0.27
CA ILE A 420 5.85 18.63 -0.62
C ILE A 420 4.89 19.22 -1.68
N LYS A 421 4.58 20.51 -1.56
CA LYS A 421 3.57 21.16 -2.41
C LYS A 421 4.10 21.49 -3.81
N ASN A 422 5.32 22.01 -3.89
CA ASN A 422 5.84 22.66 -5.09
C ASN A 422 6.94 21.87 -5.80
N ASN A 423 7.53 20.86 -5.16
CA ASN A 423 8.61 20.09 -5.78
C ASN A 423 8.07 19.20 -6.90
N PRO A 424 8.49 19.41 -8.16
CA PRO A 424 7.97 18.67 -9.30
C PRO A 424 8.42 17.20 -9.32
N ASN A 425 9.34 16.79 -8.45
CA ASN A 425 9.76 15.39 -8.33
C ASN A 425 8.80 14.56 -7.46
N LEU A 426 7.89 15.22 -6.74
CA LEU A 426 6.89 14.58 -5.88
C LEU A 426 5.57 14.45 -6.63
N THR A 427 4.95 13.26 -6.55
CA THR A 427 3.67 12.98 -7.20
C THR A 427 2.54 13.10 -6.19
N PHE A 428 2.79 12.63 -4.97
CA PHE A 428 1.89 12.72 -3.83
C PHE A 428 2.61 13.44 -2.68
N ARG A 429 2.51 12.93 -1.45
CA ARG A 429 3.32 13.35 -0.30
C ARG A 429 4.27 12.22 0.03
N GLU A 430 5.25 12.00 -0.83
CA GLU A 430 6.26 11.02 -0.50
C GLU A 430 7.00 11.48 0.78
N PRO A 431 7.43 10.54 1.63
CA PRO A 431 7.87 10.86 2.99
C PRO A 431 9.26 11.51 3.02
N LEU A 432 9.27 12.84 3.02
CA LEU A 432 10.42 13.65 3.42
C LEU A 432 10.52 13.69 4.95
N PHE A 433 11.73 13.89 5.48
CA PHE A 433 12.01 13.88 6.92
C PHE A 433 11.11 14.85 7.71
N TYR A 434 10.16 14.33 8.47
CA TYR A 434 9.21 15.16 9.21
C TYR A 434 9.07 14.73 10.67
N LYS A 435 9.06 13.42 10.96
CA LYS A 435 8.84 12.93 12.33
C LYS A 435 10.13 12.49 13.00
N ASP A 436 10.19 12.69 14.32
CA ASP A 436 11.34 12.36 15.16
C ASP A 436 11.76 10.89 15.06
N TRP A 437 10.82 9.97 14.93
CA TRP A 437 11.10 8.54 14.87
C TRP A 437 11.78 8.10 13.56
N GLU A 438 11.84 8.97 12.55
CA GLU A 438 12.57 8.76 11.29
C GLU A 438 14.07 9.05 11.44
N SER A 439 14.40 9.96 12.36
CA SER A 439 15.72 10.55 12.54
C SER A 439 16.83 9.54 12.89
N PRO A 440 16.64 8.57 13.82
CA PRO A 440 17.74 7.72 14.26
C PRO A 440 18.39 6.90 13.15
N MET A 441 17.58 6.37 12.23
CA MET A 441 18.09 5.59 11.10
C MET A 441 18.73 6.50 10.05
N LEU A 442 18.13 7.64 9.75
CA LEU A 442 18.71 8.63 8.84
C LEU A 442 20.06 9.15 9.37
N CYS A 443 20.18 9.35 10.68
CA CYS A 443 21.46 9.65 11.33
C CYS A 443 22.47 8.53 11.09
N LYS A 444 22.11 7.28 11.44
CA LYS A 444 23.01 6.13 11.36
C LYS A 444 23.54 5.89 9.93
N ILE A 445 22.66 5.90 8.93
CA ILE A 445 23.03 5.68 7.52
C ILE A 445 24.00 6.77 7.03
N ASN A 446 23.82 8.01 7.53
CA ASN A 446 24.62 9.15 7.12
C ASN A 446 25.82 9.43 8.05
N GLY A 447 26.16 8.50 8.94
CA GLY A 447 27.34 8.56 9.80
C GLY A 447 27.23 9.54 10.97
N ILE A 448 26.01 9.82 11.43
CA ILE A 448 25.70 10.55 12.67
C ILE A 448 25.31 9.53 13.73
N ASP A 449 25.89 9.62 14.93
CA ASP A 449 25.55 8.71 16.04
C ASP A 449 24.20 9.09 16.67
N PRO A 450 23.13 8.29 16.47
CA PRO A 450 21.79 8.62 16.96
C PRO A 450 21.66 8.53 18.49
N LEU A 451 22.64 7.95 19.19
CA LEU A 451 22.66 7.92 20.67
C LEU A 451 23.22 9.22 21.26
N LYS A 452 23.98 9.97 20.46
CA LYS A 452 24.63 11.22 20.89
C LYS A 452 23.90 12.45 20.35
N ILE A 453 23.42 12.36 19.11
CA ILE A 453 22.80 13.47 18.39
C ILE A 453 21.36 13.09 18.06
N HIS A 454 20.43 13.87 18.59
CA HIS A 454 19.00 13.72 18.33
C HIS A 454 18.53 14.78 17.35
N VAL A 455 18.26 14.37 16.11
CA VAL A 455 17.82 15.29 15.06
C VAL A 455 16.30 15.38 15.01
N HIS A 456 15.77 16.58 14.99
CA HIS A 456 14.35 16.91 14.94
C HIS A 456 14.05 17.81 13.74
N ASN A 457 12.78 17.86 13.32
CA ASN A 457 12.31 18.91 12.43
C ASN A 457 11.82 20.10 13.28
N VAL A 458 12.13 21.34 12.89
CA VAL A 458 11.66 22.54 13.61
C VAL A 458 10.13 22.58 13.73
N GLU A 459 9.43 22.05 12.73
CA GLU A 459 7.96 21.97 12.71
C GLU A 459 7.39 20.99 13.76
N THR A 460 8.18 20.04 14.26
CA THR A 460 7.74 19.05 15.25
C THR A 460 8.24 19.31 16.65
N LYS A 461 9.33 20.07 16.81
CA LYS A 461 9.92 20.39 18.10
C LYS A 461 10.35 21.85 18.15
N GLU A 462 9.67 22.62 18.99
CA GLU A 462 10.05 23.99 19.30
C GLU A 462 11.20 24.04 20.31
N GLY A 463 11.98 25.12 20.29
CA GLY A 463 12.94 25.42 21.35
C GLY A 463 14.33 24.75 21.25
N CYS A 464 14.68 24.15 20.11
CA CYS A 464 16.03 23.61 19.89
C CYS A 464 17.14 24.65 20.16
N THR A 465 18.20 24.19 20.81
CA THR A 465 19.40 24.99 21.13
C THR A 465 20.29 25.18 19.90
N VAL A 466 20.35 24.17 19.02
CA VAL A 466 21.10 24.22 17.77
C VAL A 466 20.13 24.06 16.60
N ILE A 467 20.18 24.98 15.65
CA ILE A 467 19.33 24.96 14.46
C ILE A 467 20.19 25.06 13.20
N PHE A 468 19.98 24.12 12.28
CA PHE A 468 20.54 24.14 10.94
C PHE A 468 19.44 24.37 9.93
N GLN A 469 19.57 25.41 9.13
CA GLN A 469 18.69 25.66 8.00
C GLN A 469 19.21 24.98 6.74
N TYR A 470 18.34 24.23 6.08
CA TYR A 470 18.60 23.64 4.77
C TYR A 470 17.96 24.47 3.66
N LYS A 471 18.78 25.11 2.83
CA LYS A 471 18.28 25.92 1.71
C LYS A 471 19.22 25.84 0.51
N ASN A 472 18.66 25.67 -0.70
CA ASN A 472 19.40 25.58 -1.96
C ASN A 472 20.56 24.56 -1.92
N GLY A 473 20.35 23.45 -1.22
CA GLY A 473 21.37 22.42 -1.09
C GLY A 473 22.53 22.77 -0.16
N LYS A 474 22.39 23.76 0.72
CA LYS A 474 23.38 24.08 1.76
C LYS A 474 22.75 23.95 3.14
N MET A 475 23.54 23.46 4.10
CA MET A 475 23.21 23.49 5.53
C MET A 475 23.94 24.65 6.16
N THR A 476 23.20 25.56 6.81
CA THR A 476 23.78 26.73 7.50
C THR A 476 23.25 26.78 8.91
N ARG A 477 24.14 26.91 9.89
CA ARG A 477 23.74 27.10 11.28
C ARG A 477 23.09 28.48 11.46
N THR A 478 21.89 28.51 12.04
CA THR A 478 21.13 29.74 12.32
C THR A 478 21.02 30.02 13.81
N LYS A 479 21.24 29.02 14.67
CA LYS A 479 21.27 29.13 16.13
C LYS A 479 22.26 28.11 16.71
#